data_AF-W6K0V0-F1
#
_entry.id   AF-W6K0V0-F1
#
_cell.length_a   1.000
_cell.length_b   1.000
_cell.length_c   1.000
_cell.angle_alpha   90.00
_cell.angle_beta   90.00
_cell.angle_gamma   90.00
#
_symmetry.space_group_name_H-M   'P 1'
#
loop_
_entity.id
_entity.type
_entity.pdbx_description
1 polymer ?
#
loop_
_entity_poly.entity_id
_entity_poly.type
_entity_poly.pdbx_seq_one_letter_code
_entity_poly.pdbx_strand_id
1 'polypeptide(L)' 'MALAKERLPGGMQLWAFQSNTAAIRFYERHGFLQVRWTDGDNDEGEPDVFMEWPGASVRR' A
#
# COMPACT_ATOMS: atom_id res chain seq x y z
N MET A 1 9.27 4.90 -7.19
CA MET A 1 8.02 4.20 -7.59
C MET A 1 7.83 4.04 -9.10
N ALA A 2 8.44 4.85 -9.98
CA ALA A 2 8.22 4.74 -11.43
C ALA A 2 8.46 3.33 -12.01
N LEU A 3 9.63 2.72 -11.73
CA LEU A 3 9.95 1.38 -12.26
C LEU A 3 8.98 0.30 -11.79
N ALA A 4 8.57 0.31 -10.51
CA ALA A 4 7.58 -0.66 -10.00
C ALA A 4 6.23 -0.52 -10.72
N LYS A 5 5.78 0.72 -10.94
CA LYS A 5 4.53 1.02 -11.65
C LYS A 5 4.58 0.68 -13.14
N GLU A 6 5.74 0.82 -13.77
CA GLU A 6 5.97 0.40 -15.16
C GLU A 6 5.90 -1.13 -15.31
N ARG A 7 6.47 -1.86 -14.34
CA ARG A 7 6.49 -3.33 -14.33
C ARG A 7 5.15 -3.95 -13.95
N LEU A 8 4.35 -3.24 -13.14
CA LEU A 8 3.06 -3.70 -12.62
C LEU A 8 1.94 -2.72 -12.97
N PRO A 9 1.63 -2.49 -14.26
CA PRO A 9 0.69 -1.45 -14.67
C PRO A 9 -0.75 -1.70 -14.21
N GLY A 10 -1.09 -2.96 -13.88
CA GLY A 10 -2.40 -3.37 -13.36
C GLY A 10 -2.61 -3.10 -11.87
N GLY A 11 -1.61 -2.58 -11.17
CA GLY A 11 -1.69 -2.27 -9.75
C GLY A 11 -0.76 -3.11 -8.88
N MET A 12 -0.71 -2.76 -7.60
CA MET A 12 0.10 -3.44 -6.60
C MET A 12 -0.55 -3.31 -5.22
N GLN A 13 -0.35 -4.32 -4.38
CA GLN A 13 -0.84 -4.37 -3.00
C GLN A 13 0.34 -4.59 -2.06
N LEU A 14 0.28 -4.02 -0.86
CA LEU A 14 1.29 -4.23 0.18
C LEU A 14 0.70 -4.03 1.58
N TRP A 15 1.45 -4.49 2.58
CA TRP A 15 1.22 -4.20 3.98
C TRP A 15 2.33 -3.30 4.52
N ALA A 16 1.98 -2.41 5.46
CA ALA A 16 2.95 -1.61 6.21
C ALA A 16 2.52 -1.54 7.67
N PHE A 17 3.46 -1.67 8.61
CA PHE A 17 3.14 -1.43 10.03
C PHE A 17 2.61 -0.02 10.24
N GLN A 18 1.58 0.11 11.09
CA GLN A 18 0.95 1.41 11.40
C GLN A 18 1.96 2.40 12.00
N SER A 19 2.91 1.89 12.78
CA SER A 19 4.01 2.67 13.36
C SER A 19 4.94 3.27 12.30
N ASN A 20 5.03 2.66 11.11
CA ASN A 20 5.85 3.14 10.00
C ASN A 20 5.14 4.24 9.18
N THR A 21 4.83 5.34 9.86
CA THR A 21 4.13 6.49 9.27
C THR A 21 4.88 7.10 8.07
N ALA A 22 6.20 6.96 8.02
CA ALA A 22 7.00 7.40 6.88
C ALA A 22 6.72 6.58 5.62
N ALA A 23 6.64 5.25 5.73
CA ALA A 23 6.30 4.37 4.61
C ALA A 23 4.86 4.57 4.15
N ILE A 24 3.90 4.69 5.09
CA ILE A 24 2.49 4.93 4.78
C ILE A 24 2.35 6.22 3.96
N ARG A 25 2.88 7.33 4.48
CA ARG A 25 2.86 8.62 3.77
C ARG A 25 3.58 8.57 2.43
N PHE A 26 4.65 7.78 2.33
CA PHE A 26 5.34 7.58 1.07
C PHE A 26 4.42 6.93 0.04
N TYR A 27 3.73 5.83 0.38
CA TYR A 27 2.84 5.14 -0.54
C TYR A 27 1.60 5.96 -0.89
N GLU A 28 1.02 6.70 0.06
CA GLU A 28 -0.09 7.63 -0.19
C GLU A 28 0.26 8.70 -1.23
N ARG A 29 1.42 9.35 -1.09
CA ARG A 29 1.90 10.35 -2.08
C ARG A 29 2.11 9.74 -3.46
N HIS A 30 2.30 8.43 -3.54
CA HIS A 30 2.40 7.69 -4.79
C HIS A 30 1.07 7.06 -5.23
N GLY A 31 -0.06 7.45 -4.64
CA GLY A 31 -1.40 7.06 -5.09
C GLY A 31 -1.85 5.69 -4.60
N PHE A 32 -1.20 5.12 -3.59
CA PHE A 32 -1.79 4.00 -2.86
C PHE A 32 -2.91 4.49 -1.95
N LEU A 33 -3.94 3.67 -1.80
CA LEU A 33 -5.08 3.86 -0.91
C LEU A 33 -4.94 2.91 0.27
N GLN A 34 -5.23 3.39 1.48
CA GLN A 34 -5.35 2.53 2.66
C GLN A 34 -6.70 1.82 2.61
N VAL A 35 -6.69 0.49 2.51
CA VAL A 35 -7.92 -0.30 2.28
C VAL A 35 -8.39 -0.98 3.57
N ARG A 36 -7.46 -1.45 4.40
CA ARG A 36 -7.77 -2.12 5.66
C ARG A 36 -6.70 -1.81 6.70
N TRP A 37 -7.13 -1.55 7.92
CA TRP A 37 -6.27 -1.47 9.11
C TRP A 37 -6.51 -2.71 9.96
N THR A 38 -5.48 -3.26 10.59
CA THR A 38 -5.62 -4.38 11.53
C THR A 38 -4.89 -4.08 12.84
N ASP A 39 -5.34 -4.71 13.93
CA ASP A 39 -4.71 -4.58 15.25
C ASP A 39 -3.55 -5.58 15.46
N GLY A 40 -3.03 -6.19 14.38
CA GLY A 40 -1.96 -7.19 14.46
C GLY A 40 -2.41 -8.61 14.14
N ASP A 41 -3.25 -8.78 13.12
CA ASP A 41 -3.64 -10.10 12.58
C ASP A 41 -2.56 -10.62 11.59
N ASN A 42 -1.30 -10.60 12.04
CA ASN A 42 -0.11 -11.05 11.33
C ASN A 42 0.82 -11.84 12.28
N ASP A 43 1.86 -12.46 11.73
CA ASP A 43 2.76 -13.32 12.51
C ASP A 43 3.54 -12.53 13.59
N GLU A 44 3.73 -11.22 13.39
CA GLU A 44 4.38 -10.31 14.32
C GLU A 44 3.45 -9.79 15.44
N GLY A 45 2.13 -9.96 15.33
CA GLY A 45 1.15 -9.44 16.27
C GLY A 45 1.10 -7.90 16.33
N GLU A 46 1.65 -7.22 15.32
CA GLU A 46 1.82 -5.77 15.30
C GLU A 46 0.80 -5.11 14.35
N PRO A 47 0.14 -4.02 14.77
CA PRO A 47 -0.83 -3.35 13.93
C PRO A 47 -0.25 -2.93 12.57
N ASP A 48 -0.97 -3.24 11.49
CA ASP A 48 -0.59 -2.91 10.13
C ASP A 48 -1.74 -2.32 9.30
N VAL A 49 -1.39 -1.81 8.13
CA VAL A 49 -2.30 -1.27 7.12
C VAL A 49 -2.05 -1.94 5.78
N PHE A 50 -3.10 -2.46 5.19
CA PHE A 50 -3.15 -2.92 3.81
C PHE A 50 -3.36 -1.74 2.88
N MET A 51 -2.49 -1.61 1.89
CA MET A 51 -2.52 -0.53 0.93
C MET A 51 -2.55 -1.05 -0.50
N GLU A 52 -3.37 -0.42 -1.35
CA GLU A 52 -3.51 -0.79 -2.75
C GLU A 52 -3.27 0.40 -3.68
N TRP A 53 -2.51 0.19 -4.74
CA TRP A 53 -2.49 1.07 -5.90
C TRP A 53 -3.22 0.39 -7.06
N PRO A 54 -4.32 0.95 -7.58
CA PRO A 54 -5.18 0.30 -8.58
C PRO A 54 -4.59 0.26 -10.01
N GLY A 55 -3.34 0.68 -10.19
CA GLY A 55 -2.70 0.72 -11.52
C GLY A 55 -3.04 1.97 -12.33
N ALA A 56 -2.40 2.10 -13.49
CA ALA A 56 -2.60 3.25 -14.39
C ALA A 56 -3.81 3.08 -15.32
N SER A 57 -4.32 1.85 -15.46
CA SER A 57 -5.37 1.49 -16.42
C SER A 57 -6.80 1.74 -15.90
N VAL A 58 -6.97 2.14 -14.64
CA VAL A 58 -8.28 2.52 -14.10
C VAL A 58 -8.58 3.98 -14.45
N ARG A 59 -8.86 4.22 -15.74
CA ARG A 59 -9.76 5.30 -16.15
C ARG A 59 -11.09 4.62 -16.50
N ARG A 60 -12.06 4.69 -15.60
CA ARG A 60 -13.47 4.60 -16.03
C ARG A 60 -13.87 5.92 -16.67
#